data_AF-A0A2N2Z103-F1
#
_entry.id   AF-A0A2N2Z103-F1
#
_cell.length_a   1.000
_cell.length_b   1.000
_cell.length_c   1.000
_cell.angle_alpha   90.00
_cell.angle_beta   90.00
_cell.angle_gamma   90.00
#
_symmetry.space_group_name_H-M   'P 1'
#
loop_
_entity.id
_entity.type
_entity.pdbx_description
1 polymer ?
#
loop_
_entity_poly.entity_id
_entity_poly.type
_entity_poly.pdbx_seq_one_letter_code
_entity_poly.pdbx_strand_id
1 'polypeptide(L)'
;AEDVFVLSSDFGWSDLGTWGSLYETRQKDDHANAIVGQNVVMYDSKNCIVNMPKDKLVVLQGLDDYIVVEDGGILLVCRKGDEQQIRQFVNDVMIEKGEKFI
;
A
#
# COMPACT_ATOMS: atom_id res chain seq x y z
N ALA A 1 -3.09 -29.10 -23.50
CA ALA A 1 -2.08 -28.31 -22.77
C ALA A 1 -1.24 -29.31 -22.00
N GLU A 2 -0.09 -29.70 -22.52
CA GLU A 2 0.59 -30.95 -22.11
C GLU A 2 1.91 -30.75 -21.36
N ASP A 3 2.36 -29.51 -21.13
CA ASP A 3 3.63 -29.25 -20.44
C ASP A 3 3.49 -28.19 -19.35
N VAL A 4 2.86 -28.55 -18.23
CA VAL A 4 2.86 -27.72 -17.01
C VAL A 4 3.35 -28.57 -15.84
N PHE A 5 4.46 -28.18 -15.25
CA PHE A 5 5.06 -28.85 -14.09
C PHE A 5 5.09 -27.87 -12.92
N VAL A 6 4.73 -28.35 -11.73
CA VAL A 6 4.68 -27.57 -10.49
C VAL A 6 5.57 -28.24 -9.46
N LEU A 7 6.41 -27.44 -8.78
CA LEU A 7 7.26 -27.90 -7.69
C LEU A 7 6.78 -27.27 -6.38
N SER A 8 6.48 -28.09 -5.37
CA SER A 8 6.11 -27.60 -4.05
C SER A 8 7.36 -27.06 -3.33
N SER A 9 7.21 -25.92 -2.66
CA SER A 9 8.29 -25.34 -1.86
C SER A 9 7.81 -24.93 -0.48
N ASP A 10 8.70 -25.09 0.50
CA ASP A 10 8.41 -24.96 1.93
C ASP A 10 9.00 -23.64 2.49
N PHE A 11 8.78 -22.56 1.74
CA PHE A 11 9.09 -21.19 2.15
C PHE A 11 7.88 -20.30 1.91
N GLY A 12 7.67 -19.31 2.79
CA GLY A 12 6.63 -18.30 2.59
C GLY A 12 6.97 -17.42 1.38
N TRP A 13 6.29 -17.64 0.27
CA TRP A 13 6.34 -16.76 -0.88
C TRP A 13 5.11 -15.87 -0.87
N SER A 14 5.32 -14.56 -0.93
CA SER A 14 4.25 -13.60 -1.17
C SER A 14 4.56 -12.88 -2.47
N ASP A 15 3.58 -12.80 -3.37
CA ASP A 15 3.65 -11.98 -4.56
C ASP A 15 4.09 -10.57 -4.15
N LEU A 16 5.33 -10.19 -4.47
CA LEU A 16 5.86 -8.84 -4.30
C LEU A 16 5.10 -7.89 -5.24
N GLY A 17 3.85 -7.61 -4.87
CA GLY A 17 2.90 -6.89 -5.69
C GLY A 17 1.62 -6.52 -4.95
N THR A 18 1.51 -6.87 -3.66
CA THR A 18 0.39 -6.46 -2.80
C THR A 18 0.85 -5.66 -1.58
N TRP A 19 0.16 -4.56 -1.30
CA TRP A 19 0.29 -3.77 -0.08
C TRP A 19 0.06 -4.64 1.17
N GLY A 20 -0.79 -5.66 1.09
CA GLY A 20 -0.95 -6.69 2.12
C GLY A 20 0.37 -7.36 2.54
N SER A 21 1.23 -7.72 1.60
CA SER A 21 2.54 -8.33 1.90
C SER A 21 3.48 -7.39 2.65
N LEU A 22 3.45 -6.10 2.29
CA LEU A 22 4.18 -5.04 3.01
C LEU A 22 3.64 -4.87 4.43
N TYR A 23 2.33 -4.99 4.64
CA TYR A 23 1.73 -4.90 5.96
C TYR A 23 2.09 -6.08 6.88
N GLU A 24 2.14 -7.30 6.34
CA GLU A 24 2.45 -8.49 7.13
C GLU A 24 3.90 -8.54 7.60
N THR A 25 4.83 -8.15 6.73
CA THR A 25 6.27 -8.22 6.99
C THR A 25 6.83 -7.06 7.82
N ARG A 26 6.04 -6.00 8.03
CA ARG A 26 6.48 -4.80 8.74
C ARG A 26 6.09 -4.78 10.21
N GLN A 27 6.95 -4.11 10.97
CA GLN A 27 6.68 -3.76 12.36
C GLN A 27 5.51 -2.77 12.39
N LYS A 28 4.56 -3.04 13.28
CA LYS A 28 3.35 -2.24 13.45
C LYS A 28 3.45 -1.45 14.76
N ASP A 29 2.75 -0.34 14.83
CA ASP A 29 2.53 0.39 16.09
C ASP A 29 1.47 -0.32 16.97
N ASP A 30 1.16 0.27 18.12
CA ASP A 30 0.17 -0.25 19.08
C ASP A 30 -1.26 -0.34 18.51
N HIS A 31 -1.54 0.36 17.41
CA HIS A 31 -2.84 0.39 16.72
C HIS A 31 -2.83 -0.45 15.42
N ALA A 32 -1.81 -1.30 15.27
CA ALA A 32 -1.59 -2.13 14.09
C ALA A 32 -1.34 -1.34 12.79
N ASN A 33 -0.89 -0.09 12.85
CA ASN A 33 -0.49 0.65 11.67
C ASN A 33 0.94 0.27 11.23
N ALA A 34 1.12 0.01 9.94
CA ALA A 34 2.43 -0.18 9.33
C ALA A 34 2.87 1.15 8.68
N ILE A 35 3.82 1.84 9.32
CA ILE A 35 4.27 3.16 8.89
C ILE A 35 5.67 3.08 8.27
N VAL A 36 5.82 3.62 7.07
CA VAL A 36 7.07 3.84 6.35
C VAL A 36 7.20 5.33 6.09
N GLY A 37 8.10 5.99 6.81
CA GLY A 37 8.25 7.44 6.81
C GLY A 37 8.70 7.92 8.19
N GLN A 38 9.43 9.03 8.25
CA GLN A 38 9.94 9.55 9.53
C GLN A 38 8.99 10.56 10.17
N ASN A 39 8.18 11.25 9.37
CA ASN A 39 7.36 12.37 9.80
C ASN A 39 5.86 12.06 9.59
N VAL A 40 5.39 10.97 10.19
CA VAL A 40 3.97 10.58 10.14
C VAL A 40 3.37 10.67 11.53
N VAL A 41 2.28 11.43 11.67
CA VAL A 41 1.52 11.58 12.91
C VAL A 41 0.11 11.08 12.67
N MET A 42 -0.35 10.16 13.51
CA MET A 42 -1.67 9.56 13.39
C MET A 42 -2.50 9.78 14.65
N TYR A 43 -3.77 10.13 14.47
CA TYR A 43 -4.74 10.32 15.55
C TYR A 43 -5.95 9.42 15.30
N ASP A 44 -6.38 8.65 16.29
CA ASP A 44 -7.60 7.82 16.21
C ASP A 44 -7.65 6.98 14.92
N SER A 45 -6.52 6.37 14.54
CA SER A 45 -6.36 5.62 13.29
C SER A 45 -5.71 4.27 13.56
N LYS A 46 -6.18 3.22 12.87
CA LYS A 46 -5.80 1.83 13.13
C LYS A 46 -5.80 0.98 11.86
N ASN A 47 -5.05 -0.12 11.89
CA ASN A 47 -4.94 -1.09 10.79
C ASN A 47 -4.51 -0.51 9.43
N CYS A 48 -3.85 0.64 9.42
CA CYS A 48 -3.49 1.36 8.21
C CYS A 48 -2.09 1.00 7.69
N ILE A 49 -1.89 1.16 6.38
CA ILE A 49 -0.58 1.14 5.72
C ILE A 49 -0.25 2.56 5.31
N VAL A 50 0.85 3.12 5.79
CA VAL A 50 1.28 4.47 5.44
C VAL A 50 2.68 4.42 4.86
N ASN A 51 2.86 4.88 3.62
CA ASN A 51 4.18 4.97 2.97
C ASN A 51 4.41 6.38 2.43
N MET A 52 5.32 7.11 3.05
CA MET A 52 5.56 8.53 2.78
C MET A 52 7.06 8.81 2.60
N PRO A 53 7.41 9.76 1.73
CA PRO A 53 8.80 10.22 1.60
C PRO A 53 9.29 10.87 2.90
N LYS A 54 10.59 10.78 3.17
CA LYS A 54 11.18 11.15 4.47
C LYS A 54 11.05 12.65 4.79
N ASP A 55 11.02 13.48 3.77
CA ASP A 55 10.99 14.94 3.82
C ASP A 55 9.58 15.52 3.98
N LYS A 56 8.54 14.69 3.96
CA LYS A 56 7.15 15.15 4.05
C LYS A 56 6.53 14.84 5.40
N LEU A 57 5.92 15.87 6.00
CA LEU A 57 5.07 15.72 7.19
C LEU A 57 3.66 15.29 6.76
N VAL A 58 3.17 14.21 7.35
CA VAL A 58 1.82 13.69 7.11
C VAL A 58 1.07 13.55 8.42
N VAL A 59 -0.14 14.09 8.47
CA VAL A 59 -1.04 14.01 9.62
C VAL A 59 -2.32 13.31 9.19
N LEU A 60 -2.64 12.18 9.81
CA LEU A 60 -3.81 11.37 9.51
C LEU A 60 -4.71 11.28 10.74
N GLN A 61 -6.02 11.37 10.54
CA GLN A 61 -7.01 11.22 11.60
C GLN A 61 -8.17 10.34 11.15
N GLY A 62 -8.64 9.45 12.02
CA GLY A 62 -9.90 8.73 11.82
C GLY A 62 -9.86 7.66 10.74
N LEU A 63 -8.68 7.22 10.33
CA LEU A 63 -8.55 6.18 9.30
C LEU A 63 -8.56 4.79 9.95
N ASP A 64 -9.47 3.93 9.48
CA ASP A 64 -9.54 2.53 9.85
C ASP A 64 -9.48 1.68 8.59
N ASP A 65 -8.45 0.83 8.50
CA ASP A 65 -8.25 -0.08 7.37
C ASP A 65 -7.99 0.63 6.03
N TYR A 66 -7.10 1.63 6.03
CA TYR A 66 -6.70 2.39 4.83
C TYR A 66 -5.25 2.16 4.41
N ILE A 67 -4.99 2.37 3.13
CA ILE A 67 -3.69 2.48 2.50
C ILE A 67 -3.50 3.95 2.12
N VAL A 68 -2.42 4.55 2.60
CA VAL A 68 -2.02 5.93 2.33
C VAL A 68 -0.59 5.87 1.80
N VAL A 69 -0.39 6.14 0.53
CA VAL A 69 0.91 5.98 -0.13
C VAL A 69 1.20 7.21 -0.97
N GLU A 70 2.43 7.69 -0.91
CA GLU A 70 2.93 8.68 -1.85
C GLU A 70 4.15 8.16 -2.61
N ASP A 71 4.11 8.33 -3.93
CA ASP A 71 5.25 8.09 -4.82
C ASP A 71 5.21 9.08 -5.99
N GLY A 72 6.37 9.59 -6.42
CA GLY A 72 6.45 10.48 -7.58
C GLY A 72 5.61 11.78 -7.51
N GLY A 73 5.21 12.22 -6.30
CA GLY A 73 4.31 13.37 -6.11
C GLY A 73 2.82 13.04 -6.27
N ILE A 74 2.47 11.76 -6.38
CA ILE A 74 1.11 11.24 -6.41
C ILE A 74 0.78 10.66 -5.05
N LEU A 75 -0.35 11.07 -4.48
CA LEU A 75 -0.87 10.55 -3.23
C LEU A 75 -2.06 9.64 -3.51
N LEU A 76 -1.95 8.37 -3.15
CA LEU A 76 -3.03 7.40 -3.15
C LEU A 76 -3.58 7.22 -1.73
N VAL A 77 -4.90 7.34 -1.60
CA VAL A 77 -5.62 7.03 -0.35
C VAL A 77 -6.80 6.13 -0.68
N CYS A 78 -6.78 4.89 -0.23
CA CYS A 78 -7.85 3.92 -0.50
C CYS A 78 -8.05 2.95 0.66
N ARG A 79 -9.17 2.23 0.68
CA ARG A 79 -9.39 1.16 1.66
C ARG A 79 -8.46 -0.01 1.38
N LYS A 80 -7.93 -0.62 2.44
CA LYS A 80 -7.05 -1.79 2.35
C LYS A 80 -7.78 -3.01 1.79
N GLY A 81 -9.05 -3.20 2.17
CA GLY A 81 -9.89 -4.27 1.60
C GLY A 81 -10.13 -4.18 0.09
N ASP A 82 -9.96 -3.00 -0.51
CA ASP A 82 -10.20 -2.75 -1.94
C ASP A 82 -8.89 -2.75 -2.77
N GLU A 83 -7.82 -3.37 -2.25
CA GLU A 83 -6.49 -3.33 -2.86
C GLU A 83 -6.46 -3.74 -4.34
N GLN A 84 -7.32 -4.69 -4.73
CA GLN A 84 -7.42 -5.13 -6.13
C GLN A 84 -7.87 -4.01 -7.08
N GLN A 85 -8.65 -3.04 -6.59
CA GLN A 85 -9.13 -1.89 -7.37
C GLN A 85 -8.04 -0.83 -7.59
N ILE A 86 -6.94 -0.86 -6.83
CA ILE A 86 -5.84 0.12 -6.98
C ILE A 86 -5.28 0.09 -8.41
N ARG A 87 -5.10 -1.10 -8.99
CA ARG A 87 -4.64 -1.25 -10.38
C ARG A 87 -5.59 -0.58 -11.37
N GLN A 88 -6.89 -0.67 -11.12
CA GLN A 88 -7.90 -0.01 -11.93
C GLN A 88 -7.78 1.52 -11.80
N PHE A 89 -7.68 2.05 -10.57
CA PHE A 89 -7.55 3.49 -10.35
C PHE A 89 -6.29 4.08 -11.02
N VAL A 90 -5.17 3.36 -10.98
CA VAL A 90 -3.93 3.79 -11.67
C VAL A 90 -4.13 3.83 -13.18
N ASN A 91 -4.78 2.82 -13.76
CA ASN A 91 -5.10 2.80 -15.20
C ASN A 91 -6.08 3.93 -15.59
N ASP A 92 -7.10 4.18 -14.78
CA ASP A 92 -8.09 5.23 -15.05
C ASP A 92 -7.43 6.62 -15.00
N VAL A 93 -6.54 6.86 -14.03
CA VAL A 93 -5.75 8.10 -13.96
C VAL A 93 -4.84 8.26 -15.17
N MET A 94 -4.22 7.18 -15.65
CA MET A 94 -3.40 7.20 -16.87
C MET A 94 -4.23 7.65 -18.09
N ILE A 95 -5.45 7.14 -18.23
CA ILE A 95 -6.36 7.49 -19.33
C ILE A 95 -6.84 8.94 -19.21
N GLU A 96 -7.24 9.37 -18.02
CA GLU A 96 -7.84 10.70 -17.83
C GLU A 96 -6.83 11.85 -17.74
N LYS A 97 -5.65 11.61 -17.18
CA LYS A 97 -4.65 12.65 -16.85
C LYS A 97 -3.35 12.53 -17.64
N GLY A 98 -3.16 11.43 -18.38
CA GLY A 98 -1.98 11.16 -19.21
C GLY A 98 -0.77 10.65 -18.41
N GLU A 99 0.31 10.31 -19.12
CA GLU A 99 1.53 9.66 -18.58
C GLU A 99 2.34 10.52 -17.60
N LYS A 100 1.95 11.76 -17.34
CA LYS A 100 2.67 12.69 -16.46
C LYS A 100 2.60 12.31 -14.97
N PHE A 101 1.71 11.38 -14.62
CA PHE A 101 1.45 10.93 -13.26
C PHE A 101 1.75 9.43 -13.10
N ILE A 102 2.88 8.98 -13.66
CA ILE A 102 3.47 7.65 -13.46
C ILE A 102 4.92 7.83 -13.02
#